data_AF-A0A840PD92-F1
#
_entry.id   AF-A0A840PD92-F1
#
_cell.length_a   1.000
_cell.length_b   1.000
_cell.length_c   1.000
_cell.angle_alpha   90.00
_cell.angle_beta   90.00
_cell.angle_gamma   90.00
#
_symmetry.space_group_name_H-M   'P 1'
#
loop_
_entity.id
_entity.type
_entity.pdbx_description
1 polymer ?
#
loop_
_entity_poly.entity_id
_entity_poly.type
_entity_poly.pdbx_seq_one_letter_code
_entity_poly.pdbx_strand_id
1 'polypeptide(L)'
;MIEERVEVDYEAWRRGRWDEIAGHLGKAGVVQLATITESAQTVEGVPGRWDASGSDGLKLTAAGADGVSLDGRPVNGTVTLTGGSSLRLSDERTVAISGGEGIYGLTVWDPAVPSLARLREIAVFPVDPTYVVDAEYRRTPGREVEIERLTDPPTKHILPAPADLVFDLAGQQHSLTVIETFPGNPLVVFTDSTSGAETPGIGRWVVLPPVEGDTVRVDFNQAVLPLHVFSRAFPCPLAPEGNHLPVPVPAGERAPVYDESEGIRQAMSTDIKDAAIRYLRRLEAGDYAGMRALCTDTATVWHNDGKGQQTIDENLAMLKDGPAAEVSLRYDIIRQFTEADEVLQQHVLRITNADGPVGEVQAAMYFRFKDGLIDRIEEYANFIPAVG
;
A
#
# COMPACT_ATOMS: atom_id res chain seq x y z
N MET A 1 -39.15 0.23 -5.07
CA MET A 1 -38.89 -0.38 -6.40
C MET A 1 -37.53 -0.03 -6.98
N ILE A 2 -37.15 1.24 -7.22
CA ILE A 2 -35.79 1.57 -7.72
C ILE A 2 -34.74 1.39 -6.61
N GLU A 3 -34.94 2.01 -5.45
CA GLU A 3 -34.05 1.87 -4.26
C GLU A 3 -33.91 0.39 -3.84
N GLU A 4 -35.04 -0.29 -3.67
CA GLU A 4 -35.10 -1.71 -3.31
C GLU A 4 -34.39 -2.64 -4.31
N ARG A 5 -34.37 -2.29 -5.60
CA ARG A 5 -33.64 -3.05 -6.63
C ARG A 5 -32.13 -2.76 -6.58
N VAL A 6 -31.76 -1.49 -6.37
CA VAL A 6 -30.35 -1.08 -6.20
C VAL A 6 -29.73 -1.78 -4.99
N GLU A 7 -30.47 -1.90 -3.89
CA GLU A 7 -30.00 -2.54 -2.66
C GLU A 7 -29.87 -4.07 -2.80
N VAL A 8 -30.80 -4.74 -3.50
CA VAL A 8 -30.69 -6.18 -3.79
C VAL A 8 -29.50 -6.50 -4.71
N ASP A 9 -29.31 -5.69 -5.77
CA ASP A 9 -28.20 -5.85 -6.70
C ASP A 9 -26.86 -5.56 -5.99
N TYR A 10 -26.83 -4.58 -5.08
CA TYR A 10 -25.66 -4.25 -4.26
C TYR A 10 -25.26 -5.38 -3.30
N GLU A 11 -26.22 -5.99 -2.59
CA GLU A 11 -25.92 -7.09 -1.67
C GLU A 11 -25.39 -8.34 -2.40
N ALA A 12 -25.89 -8.61 -3.62
CA ALA A 12 -25.33 -9.67 -4.46
C ALA A 12 -23.89 -9.37 -4.89
N TRP A 13 -23.63 -8.13 -5.32
CA TRP A 13 -22.28 -7.66 -5.64
C TRP A 13 -21.35 -7.77 -4.42
N ARG A 14 -21.81 -7.35 -3.23
CA ARG A 14 -21.02 -7.37 -1.98
C ARG A 14 -20.60 -8.78 -1.58
N ARG A 15 -21.48 -9.79 -1.76
CA ARG A 15 -21.12 -11.20 -1.53
C ARG A 15 -20.05 -11.68 -2.51
N GLY A 16 -20.20 -11.38 -3.80
CA GLY A 16 -19.19 -11.72 -4.80
C GLY A 16 -17.83 -11.06 -4.50
N ARG A 17 -17.87 -9.82 -4.05
CA ARG A 17 -16.68 -9.07 -3.63
C ARG A 17 -16.01 -9.68 -2.39
N TRP A 18 -16.79 -10.12 -1.41
CA TRP A 18 -16.26 -10.86 -0.25
C TRP A 18 -15.59 -12.16 -0.68
N ASP A 19 -16.21 -12.94 -1.56
CA ASP A 19 -15.62 -14.19 -2.05
C ASP A 19 -14.32 -13.96 -2.83
N GLU A 20 -14.23 -12.88 -3.61
CA GLU A 20 -13.00 -12.49 -4.31
C GLU A 20 -11.84 -12.20 -3.35
N ILE A 21 -12.11 -11.51 -2.24
CA ILE A 21 -11.08 -11.07 -1.29
C ILE A 21 -10.76 -12.13 -0.24
N ALA A 22 -11.79 -12.71 0.37
CA ALA A 22 -11.69 -13.56 1.56
C ALA A 22 -12.08 -15.02 1.32
N GLY A 23 -12.59 -15.36 0.12
CA GLY A 23 -12.96 -16.73 -0.23
C GLY A 23 -11.77 -17.68 -0.37
N HIS A 24 -12.03 -18.89 -0.87
CA HIS A 24 -10.98 -19.86 -1.15
C HIS A 24 -10.02 -19.30 -2.22
N LEU A 25 -8.71 -19.25 -1.90
CA LEU A 25 -7.70 -18.55 -2.72
C LEU A 25 -8.08 -17.07 -2.98
N GLY A 26 -8.72 -16.44 -2.00
CA GLY A 26 -9.04 -15.02 -2.03
C GLY A 26 -7.81 -14.14 -2.05
N LYS A 27 -7.95 -12.91 -2.57
CA LYS A 27 -6.83 -11.98 -2.77
C LYS A 27 -6.14 -11.57 -1.46
N ALA A 28 -6.85 -11.52 -0.34
CA ALA A 28 -6.24 -11.23 0.95
C ALA A 28 -5.25 -12.31 1.43
N GLY A 29 -5.35 -13.53 0.87
CA GLY A 29 -4.44 -14.64 1.14
C GLY A 29 -3.18 -14.65 0.28
N VAL A 30 -3.06 -13.77 -0.72
CA VAL A 30 -1.88 -13.74 -1.59
C VAL A 30 -0.71 -13.13 -0.84
N VAL A 31 0.40 -13.86 -0.76
CA VAL A 31 1.64 -13.39 -0.11
C VAL A 31 2.73 -13.03 -1.10
N GLN A 32 2.64 -13.52 -2.34
CA GLN A 32 3.66 -13.28 -3.35
C GLN A 32 3.11 -13.43 -4.77
N LEU A 33 3.57 -12.53 -5.65
CA LEU A 33 3.46 -12.65 -7.10
C LEU A 33 4.88 -12.74 -7.66
N ALA A 34 5.13 -13.67 -8.57
CA ALA A 34 6.42 -13.79 -9.26
C ALA A 34 6.22 -14.07 -10.74
N THR A 35 7.19 -13.67 -11.56
CA THR A 35 7.20 -13.96 -13.00
C THR A 35 8.41 -14.83 -13.31
N ILE A 36 8.19 -15.93 -14.04
CA ILE A 36 9.24 -16.79 -14.58
C ILE A 36 9.35 -16.55 -16.09
N THR A 37 10.54 -16.15 -16.53
CA THR A 37 10.86 -15.95 -17.95
C THR A 37 12.15 -16.64 -18.38
N GLU A 38 12.95 -17.11 -17.41
CA GLU A 38 14.30 -17.63 -17.66
C GLU A 38 14.38 -19.13 -17.37
N SER A 39 15.53 -19.72 -17.71
CA SER A 39 15.86 -21.10 -17.35
C SER A 39 16.48 -21.16 -15.95
N ALA A 40 16.14 -22.21 -15.19
CA ALA A 40 16.67 -22.50 -13.87
C ALA A 40 16.53 -21.35 -12.82
N GLN A 41 15.53 -20.49 -12.97
CA GLN A 41 15.16 -19.41 -12.07
C GLN A 41 14.72 -19.95 -10.71
N THR A 42 15.02 -19.23 -9.63
CA THR A 42 14.53 -19.52 -8.28
C THR A 42 13.62 -18.40 -7.80
N VAL A 43 12.62 -18.73 -6.98
CA VAL A 43 11.72 -17.74 -6.36
C VAL A 43 11.87 -17.87 -4.85
N GLU A 44 12.16 -16.76 -4.18
CA GLU A 44 12.33 -16.75 -2.72
C GLU A 44 11.06 -17.30 -2.04
N GLY A 45 11.25 -18.21 -1.08
CA GLY A 45 10.17 -18.83 -0.32
C GLY A 45 9.34 -19.86 -1.08
N VAL A 46 9.58 -20.08 -2.38
CA VAL A 46 8.90 -21.08 -3.20
C VAL A 46 9.90 -22.15 -3.66
N PRO A 47 9.80 -23.40 -3.20
CA PRO A 47 10.82 -24.41 -3.48
C PRO A 47 10.96 -24.78 -4.96
N GLY A 48 12.17 -25.24 -5.32
CA GLY A 48 12.51 -25.76 -6.63
C GLY A 48 13.13 -24.74 -7.60
N ARG A 49 13.50 -25.25 -8.77
CA ARG A 49 14.03 -24.49 -9.90
C ARG A 49 13.03 -24.48 -11.04
N TRP A 50 12.79 -23.30 -11.58
CA TRP A 50 11.76 -23.00 -12.57
C TRP A 50 12.41 -22.71 -13.92
N ASP A 51 11.86 -23.27 -14.99
CA ASP A 51 12.39 -23.08 -16.34
C ASP A 51 11.27 -22.85 -17.33
N ALA A 52 11.21 -21.61 -17.84
CA ALA A 52 10.24 -21.16 -18.84
C ALA A 52 10.80 -21.20 -20.28
N SER A 53 12.05 -21.63 -20.49
CA SER A 53 12.69 -21.56 -21.81
C SER A 53 12.19 -22.59 -22.83
N GLY A 54 11.42 -23.59 -22.38
CA GLY A 54 10.87 -24.65 -23.22
C GLY A 54 9.52 -24.30 -23.86
N SER A 55 9.22 -24.91 -25.01
CA SER A 55 7.92 -24.80 -25.69
C SER A 55 6.79 -25.58 -25.03
N ASP A 56 7.13 -26.56 -24.19
CA ASP A 56 6.18 -27.60 -23.74
C ASP A 56 5.49 -27.25 -22.41
N GLY A 57 5.75 -26.07 -21.85
CA GLY A 57 5.25 -25.65 -20.54
C GLY A 57 6.36 -25.14 -19.61
N LEU A 58 5.96 -24.71 -18.42
CA LEU A 58 6.85 -24.33 -17.33
C LEU A 58 7.38 -25.59 -16.65
N LYS A 59 8.70 -25.78 -16.60
CA LYS A 59 9.29 -26.91 -15.88
C LYS A 59 9.60 -26.51 -14.44
N LEU A 60 9.19 -27.35 -13.49
CA LEU A 60 9.59 -27.28 -12.09
C LEU A 60 10.47 -28.49 -11.78
N THR A 61 11.67 -28.25 -11.27
CA THR A 61 12.54 -29.29 -10.70
C THR A 61 12.65 -29.11 -9.20
N ALA A 62 12.20 -30.11 -8.42
CA ALA A 62 12.25 -30.11 -6.96
C ALA A 62 12.61 -31.50 -6.42
N ALA A 63 13.25 -31.56 -5.26
CA ALA A 63 13.50 -32.80 -4.53
C ALA A 63 12.29 -33.15 -3.65
N GLY A 64 12.09 -34.44 -3.35
CA GLY A 64 11.01 -34.85 -2.44
C GLY A 64 11.06 -34.19 -1.06
N ALA A 65 12.26 -33.81 -0.59
CA ALA A 65 12.45 -33.08 0.66
C ALA A 65 11.97 -31.62 0.62
N ASP A 66 11.73 -31.05 -0.57
CA ASP A 66 11.25 -29.68 -0.75
C ASP A 66 9.74 -29.54 -0.44
N GLY A 67 9.04 -30.67 -0.23
CA GLY A 67 7.65 -30.65 0.22
C GLY A 67 6.64 -30.09 -0.78
N VAL A 68 6.96 -30.12 -2.08
CA VAL A 68 6.06 -29.70 -3.16
C VAL A 68 5.23 -30.88 -3.65
N SER A 69 3.93 -30.67 -3.87
CA SER A 69 3.06 -31.66 -4.48
C SER A 69 2.22 -31.09 -5.62
N LEU A 70 1.99 -31.92 -6.64
CA LEU A 70 1.10 -31.67 -7.77
C LEU A 70 0.00 -32.73 -7.74
N ASP A 71 -1.26 -32.31 -7.71
CA ASP A 71 -2.42 -33.21 -7.59
C ASP A 71 -2.30 -34.22 -6.44
N GLY A 72 -1.75 -33.75 -5.31
CA GLY A 72 -1.52 -34.55 -4.09
C GLY A 72 -0.34 -35.53 -4.17
N ARG A 73 0.41 -35.56 -5.27
CA ARG A 73 1.61 -36.41 -5.42
C ARG A 73 2.88 -35.59 -5.18
N PRO A 74 3.81 -36.05 -4.31
CA PRO A 74 5.08 -35.37 -4.12
C PRO A 74 5.87 -35.25 -5.42
N VAL A 75 6.41 -34.06 -5.69
CA VAL A 75 7.33 -33.82 -6.80
C VAL A 75 8.74 -34.25 -6.35
N ASN A 76 9.36 -35.14 -7.12
CA ASN A 76 10.75 -35.56 -6.93
C ASN A 76 11.40 -35.74 -8.29
N GLY A 77 12.12 -34.72 -8.75
CA GLY A 77 12.60 -34.57 -10.13
C GLY A 77 11.88 -33.43 -10.85
N THR A 78 11.78 -33.53 -12.17
CA THR A 78 11.20 -32.48 -13.03
C THR A 78 9.77 -32.82 -13.44
N VAL A 79 8.87 -31.86 -13.30
CA VAL A 79 7.49 -31.90 -13.82
C VAL A 79 7.25 -30.72 -14.76
N THR A 80 6.31 -30.88 -15.69
CA THR A 80 5.88 -29.83 -16.61
C THR A 80 4.51 -29.31 -16.17
N LEU A 81 4.38 -27.99 -16.10
CA LEU A 81 3.20 -27.25 -15.65
C LEU A 81 2.72 -26.34 -16.78
N THR A 82 1.43 -26.07 -16.79
CA THR A 82 0.78 -25.12 -17.72
C THR A 82 0.03 -24.05 -16.95
N GLY A 83 -0.39 -22.98 -17.64
CA GLY A 83 -1.41 -22.08 -17.09
C GLY A 83 -2.62 -22.89 -16.59
N GLY A 84 -3.07 -22.59 -15.37
CA GLY A 84 -4.10 -23.33 -14.64
C GLY A 84 -3.59 -24.45 -13.74
N SER A 85 -2.30 -24.81 -13.80
CA SER A 85 -1.71 -25.78 -12.85
C SER A 85 -1.68 -25.20 -11.43
N SER A 86 -1.78 -26.07 -10.44
CA SER A 86 -1.71 -25.70 -9.01
C SER A 86 -0.82 -26.68 -8.24
N LEU A 87 0.02 -26.13 -7.37
CA LEU A 87 0.89 -26.88 -6.48
C LEU A 87 0.52 -26.60 -5.03
N ARG A 88 0.73 -27.60 -4.18
CA ARG A 88 0.60 -27.47 -2.72
C ARG A 88 1.95 -27.65 -2.06
N LEU A 89 2.31 -26.72 -1.18
CA LEU A 89 3.50 -26.77 -0.35
C LEU A 89 3.20 -27.43 1.01
N SER A 90 4.24 -27.91 1.67
CA SER A 90 4.13 -28.64 2.95
C SER A 90 3.57 -27.79 4.11
N ASP A 91 3.66 -26.47 4.02
CA ASP A 91 3.15 -25.49 4.98
C ASP A 91 1.76 -24.94 4.58
N GLU A 92 1.00 -25.72 3.82
CA GLU A 92 -0.35 -25.39 3.36
C GLU A 92 -0.46 -24.26 2.34
N ARG A 93 0.66 -23.66 1.93
CA ARG A 93 0.64 -22.66 0.85
C ARG A 93 0.31 -23.29 -0.49
N THR A 94 -0.39 -22.53 -1.32
CA THR A 94 -0.79 -22.94 -2.67
C THR A 94 -0.12 -22.05 -3.70
N VAL A 95 0.43 -22.63 -4.76
CA VAL A 95 1.04 -21.90 -5.88
C VAL A 95 0.21 -22.17 -7.12
N ALA A 96 -0.42 -21.16 -7.70
CA ALA A 96 -1.08 -21.28 -9.00
C ALA A 96 -0.19 -20.71 -10.11
N ILE A 97 -0.23 -21.38 -11.26
CA ILE A 97 0.53 -21.02 -12.44
C ILE A 97 -0.42 -20.36 -13.44
N SER A 98 -0.04 -19.20 -13.95
CA SER A 98 -0.72 -18.51 -15.05
C SER A 98 0.25 -18.24 -16.19
N GLY A 99 -0.27 -17.81 -17.34
CA GLY A 99 0.55 -17.51 -18.51
C GLY A 99 0.88 -18.74 -19.37
N GLY A 100 1.87 -18.58 -20.23
CA GLY A 100 2.22 -19.51 -21.30
C GLY A 100 3.33 -18.95 -22.18
N GLU A 101 3.79 -19.74 -23.15
CA GLU A 101 4.68 -19.27 -24.22
C GLU A 101 5.96 -18.57 -23.73
N GLY A 102 6.54 -19.10 -22.64
CA GLY A 102 7.80 -18.61 -22.08
C GLY A 102 7.67 -17.49 -21.04
N ILE A 103 6.45 -17.04 -20.72
CA ILE A 103 6.18 -16.09 -19.64
C ILE A 103 5.11 -16.68 -18.73
N TYR A 104 5.52 -17.04 -17.50
CA TYR A 104 4.62 -17.64 -16.53
C TYR A 104 4.54 -16.79 -15.26
N GLY A 105 3.33 -16.65 -14.72
CA GLY A 105 3.09 -16.04 -13.42
C GLY A 105 2.95 -17.10 -12.35
N LEU A 106 3.51 -16.86 -11.18
CA LEU A 106 3.23 -17.60 -9.95
C LEU A 106 2.43 -16.68 -9.03
N THR A 107 1.30 -17.16 -8.54
CA THR A 107 0.60 -16.54 -7.41
C THR A 107 0.67 -17.49 -6.23
N VAL A 108 1.18 -17.01 -5.10
CA VAL A 108 1.34 -17.81 -3.87
C VAL A 108 0.31 -17.35 -2.85
N TRP A 109 -0.52 -18.28 -2.40
CA TRP A 109 -1.46 -18.07 -1.30
C TRP A 109 -0.98 -18.75 -0.04
N ASP A 110 -1.16 -18.07 1.08
CA ASP A 110 -1.00 -18.60 2.42
C ASP A 110 -2.34 -18.49 3.16
N PRO A 111 -2.98 -19.62 3.52
CA PRO A 111 -4.25 -19.58 4.24
C PRO A 111 -4.12 -19.03 5.67
N ALA A 112 -2.91 -19.05 6.25
CA ALA A 112 -2.63 -18.59 7.60
C ALA A 112 -2.19 -17.12 7.66
N VAL A 113 -2.01 -16.43 6.52
CA VAL A 113 -1.56 -15.03 6.52
C VAL A 113 -2.56 -14.14 7.27
N PRO A 114 -2.11 -13.25 8.17
CA PRO A 114 -3.01 -12.44 9.00
C PRO A 114 -4.02 -11.62 8.20
N SER A 115 -3.63 -11.12 7.01
CA SER A 115 -4.50 -10.35 6.12
C SER A 115 -5.73 -11.12 5.64
N LEU A 116 -5.68 -12.46 5.62
CA LEU A 116 -6.83 -13.32 5.33
C LEU A 116 -7.43 -13.91 6.61
N ALA A 117 -6.63 -14.58 7.42
CA ALA A 117 -7.09 -15.37 8.57
C ALA A 117 -7.89 -14.54 9.59
N ARG A 118 -7.61 -13.23 9.65
CA ARG A 118 -8.20 -12.30 10.62
C ARG A 118 -9.17 -11.30 10.01
N LEU A 119 -9.34 -11.30 8.69
CA LEU A 119 -10.31 -10.45 8.02
C LEU A 119 -11.72 -10.90 8.39
N ARG A 120 -12.56 -9.96 8.81
CA ARG A 120 -13.94 -10.22 9.26
C ARG A 120 -14.97 -9.51 8.41
N GLU A 121 -14.64 -8.34 7.91
CA GLU A 121 -15.53 -7.55 7.08
C GLU A 121 -14.73 -6.62 6.17
N ILE A 122 -15.34 -6.22 5.06
CA ILE A 122 -14.97 -5.00 4.34
C ILE A 122 -16.04 -3.97 4.68
N ALA A 123 -15.69 -2.99 5.50
CA ALA A 123 -16.60 -1.93 5.92
C ALA A 123 -17.00 -1.11 4.69
N VAL A 124 -18.27 -0.74 4.61
CA VAL A 124 -18.85 0.03 3.49
C VAL A 124 -19.60 1.25 4.02
N PHE A 125 -19.77 2.26 3.19
CA PHE A 125 -20.77 3.29 3.43
C PHE A 125 -22.19 2.75 3.18
N PRO A 126 -23.23 3.34 3.79
CA PRO A 126 -24.61 3.09 3.39
C PRO A 126 -24.80 3.34 1.89
N VAL A 127 -25.62 2.51 1.23
CA VAL A 127 -25.95 2.71 -0.19
C VAL A 127 -26.71 4.02 -0.35
N ASP A 128 -26.24 4.84 -1.29
CA ASP A 128 -26.87 6.12 -1.63
C ASP A 128 -27.02 6.24 -3.16
N PRO A 129 -28.27 6.24 -3.67
CA PRO A 129 -28.55 6.35 -5.10
C PRO A 129 -28.04 7.65 -5.75
N THR A 130 -27.75 8.70 -4.99
CA THR A 130 -27.21 9.96 -5.52
C THR A 130 -25.77 9.83 -6.02
N TYR A 131 -25.08 8.75 -5.63
CA TYR A 131 -23.75 8.38 -6.11
C TYR A 131 -23.78 7.37 -7.27
N VAL A 132 -24.96 7.20 -7.88
CA VAL A 132 -25.11 6.50 -9.16
C VAL A 132 -25.31 7.55 -10.24
N VAL A 133 -24.30 7.75 -11.08
CA VAL A 133 -24.27 8.82 -12.07
C VAL A 133 -24.24 8.26 -13.49
N ASP A 134 -24.87 8.97 -14.43
CA ASP A 134 -24.64 8.77 -15.85
C ASP A 134 -23.47 9.65 -16.28
N ALA A 135 -22.43 9.04 -16.84
CA ALA A 135 -21.23 9.72 -17.29
C ALA A 135 -21.14 9.67 -18.83
N GLU A 136 -20.74 10.77 -19.45
CA GLU A 136 -20.26 10.77 -20.83
C GLU A 136 -18.94 9.99 -20.90
N TYR A 137 -18.88 8.99 -21.76
CA TYR A 137 -17.69 8.17 -22.01
C TYR A 137 -16.90 8.76 -23.19
N ARG A 138 -16.08 9.78 -22.90
CA ARG A 138 -15.33 10.51 -23.92
C ARG A 138 -14.07 9.75 -24.32
N ARG A 139 -14.13 9.07 -25.46
CA ARG A 139 -13.03 8.23 -25.97
C ARG A 139 -11.77 9.02 -26.32
N THR A 140 -10.62 8.47 -25.96
CA THR A 140 -9.29 9.05 -26.19
C THR A 140 -8.37 7.98 -26.80
N PRO A 141 -8.59 7.58 -28.06
CA PRO A 141 -7.88 6.46 -28.69
C PRO A 141 -6.37 6.74 -28.76
N GLY A 142 -5.57 5.76 -28.36
CA GLY A 142 -4.11 5.85 -28.36
C GLY A 142 -3.50 6.73 -27.28
N ARG A 143 -4.31 7.29 -26.36
CA ARG A 143 -3.79 8.00 -25.19
C ARG A 143 -3.21 7.01 -24.19
N GLU A 144 -2.04 7.35 -23.66
CA GLU A 144 -1.38 6.64 -22.58
C GLU A 144 -1.09 7.61 -21.43
N VAL A 145 -1.01 7.08 -20.22
CA VAL A 145 -0.68 7.83 -19.01
C VAL A 145 0.39 7.08 -18.21
N GLU A 146 1.35 7.83 -17.66
CA GLU A 146 2.31 7.27 -16.71
C GLU A 146 1.67 7.21 -15.33
N ILE A 147 1.67 6.02 -14.73
CA ILE A 147 1.06 5.76 -13.42
C ILE A 147 2.09 5.09 -12.53
N GLU A 148 2.23 5.62 -11.32
CA GLU A 148 2.99 4.97 -10.26
C GLU A 148 2.22 3.74 -9.75
N ARG A 149 2.94 2.63 -9.56
CA ARG A 149 2.44 1.41 -8.96
C ARG A 149 3.06 1.19 -7.59
N LEU A 150 2.24 0.71 -6.66
CA LEU A 150 2.63 0.36 -5.29
C LEU A 150 3.42 -0.95 -5.27
N THR A 151 4.67 -0.89 -5.75
CA THR A 151 5.70 -1.92 -5.61
C THR A 151 6.74 -1.50 -4.57
N ASP A 152 7.64 -2.41 -4.21
CA ASP A 152 8.78 -2.11 -3.34
C ASP A 152 10.11 -2.39 -4.08
N PRO A 153 10.85 -1.36 -4.53
CA PRO A 153 10.51 0.07 -4.51
C PRO A 153 9.38 0.44 -5.50
N PRO A 154 8.73 1.61 -5.38
CA PRO A 154 7.70 2.05 -6.33
C PRO A 154 8.19 2.11 -7.77
N THR A 155 7.36 1.66 -8.71
CA THR A 155 7.64 1.67 -10.16
C THR A 155 6.66 2.56 -10.90
N LYS A 156 7.04 2.99 -12.10
CA LYS A 156 6.19 3.76 -13.01
C LYS A 156 5.90 2.95 -14.26
N HIS A 157 4.63 2.92 -14.67
CA HIS A 157 4.16 2.15 -15.80
C HIS A 157 3.34 3.05 -16.73
N ILE A 158 3.57 2.91 -18.03
CA ILE A 158 2.73 3.53 -19.05
C ILE A 158 1.53 2.59 -19.27
N LEU A 159 0.32 3.11 -19.04
CA LEU A 159 -0.92 2.36 -19.21
C LEU A 159 -1.84 3.05 -20.23
N PRO A 160 -2.59 2.27 -21.02
CA PRO A 160 -3.63 2.83 -21.88
C PRO A 160 -4.66 3.61 -21.06
N ALA A 161 -5.03 4.78 -21.55
CA ALA A 161 -6.09 5.62 -21.01
C ALA A 161 -7.17 5.85 -22.07
N PRO A 162 -8.06 4.86 -22.32
CA PRO A 162 -8.92 4.83 -23.50
C PRO A 162 -10.08 5.83 -23.48
N ALA A 163 -10.41 6.42 -22.33
CA ALA A 163 -11.46 7.43 -22.21
C ALA A 163 -11.32 8.31 -20.96
N ASP A 164 -12.09 9.40 -20.94
CA ASP A 164 -12.46 10.12 -19.73
C ASP A 164 -13.96 9.91 -19.44
N LEU A 165 -14.32 9.76 -18.16
CA LEU A 165 -15.68 9.84 -17.69
C LEU A 165 -15.99 11.28 -17.30
N VAL A 166 -16.93 11.93 -17.98
CA VAL A 166 -17.39 13.28 -17.63
C VAL A 166 -18.79 13.18 -17.04
N PHE A 167 -18.98 13.64 -15.81
CA PHE A 167 -20.24 13.48 -15.07
C PHE A 167 -20.47 14.62 -14.09
N ASP A 168 -21.72 14.85 -13.71
CA ASP A 168 -22.08 15.78 -12.65
C ASP A 168 -22.15 15.05 -11.30
N LEU A 169 -21.50 15.59 -10.29
CA LEU A 169 -21.60 15.14 -8.90
C LEU A 169 -21.60 16.35 -7.96
N ALA A 170 -22.52 16.35 -7.00
CA ALA A 170 -22.74 17.47 -6.08
C ALA A 170 -22.92 18.84 -6.79
N GLY A 171 -23.59 18.83 -7.95
CA GLY A 171 -23.89 20.03 -8.74
C GLY A 171 -22.68 20.64 -9.47
N GLN A 172 -21.57 19.90 -9.57
CA GLN A 172 -20.39 20.30 -10.32
C GLN A 172 -20.02 19.20 -11.32
N GLN A 173 -19.53 19.61 -12.50
CA GLN A 173 -19.02 18.68 -13.50
C GLN A 173 -17.59 18.27 -13.14
N HIS A 174 -17.33 16.97 -13.17
CA HIS A 174 -16.02 16.37 -12.93
C HIS A 174 -15.60 15.51 -14.12
N SER A 175 -14.31 15.20 -14.18
CA SER A 175 -13.74 14.30 -15.20
C SER A 175 -12.77 13.33 -14.52
N LEU A 176 -12.91 12.03 -14.81
CA LEU A 176 -11.98 11.00 -14.35
C LEU A 176 -11.44 10.20 -15.54
N THR A 177 -10.13 10.12 -15.66
CA THR A 177 -9.46 9.29 -16.65
C THR A 177 -9.65 7.81 -16.35
N VAL A 178 -10.14 7.08 -17.35
CA VAL A 178 -10.23 5.61 -17.34
C VAL A 178 -8.88 5.05 -17.71
N ILE A 179 -8.43 4.03 -16.98
CA ILE A 179 -7.20 3.30 -17.25
C ILE A 179 -7.49 1.83 -17.51
N GLU A 180 -6.62 1.18 -18.25
CA GLU A 180 -6.72 -0.24 -18.53
C GLU A 180 -5.47 -0.96 -18.01
N THR A 181 -5.63 -1.72 -16.92
CA THR A 181 -4.49 -2.47 -16.33
C THR A 181 -4.29 -3.84 -16.98
N PHE A 182 -5.34 -4.36 -17.61
CA PHE A 182 -5.37 -5.58 -18.40
C PHE A 182 -6.35 -5.41 -19.56
N PRO A 183 -6.10 -6.00 -20.74
CA PRO A 183 -7.01 -5.92 -21.88
C PRO A 183 -8.44 -6.34 -21.51
N GLY A 184 -9.42 -5.51 -21.83
CA GLY A 184 -10.84 -5.72 -21.58
C GLY A 184 -11.33 -5.37 -20.17
N ASN A 185 -10.48 -4.78 -19.31
CA ASN A 185 -10.85 -4.42 -17.94
C ASN A 185 -10.61 -2.94 -17.63
N PRO A 186 -11.44 -2.03 -18.18
CA PRO A 186 -11.35 -0.61 -17.89
C PRO A 186 -11.79 -0.32 -16.45
N LEU A 187 -11.00 0.49 -15.76
CA LEU A 187 -11.30 0.92 -14.41
C LEU A 187 -10.92 2.39 -14.20
N VAL A 188 -11.56 3.01 -13.22
CA VAL A 188 -11.18 4.34 -12.72
C VAL A 188 -10.56 4.17 -11.34
N VAL A 189 -9.31 4.57 -11.20
CA VAL A 189 -8.67 4.78 -9.90
C VAL A 189 -8.87 6.24 -9.53
N PHE A 190 -9.47 6.52 -8.39
CA PHE A 190 -9.73 7.88 -7.95
C PHE A 190 -9.45 8.08 -6.47
N THR A 191 -9.16 9.32 -6.11
CA THR A 191 -9.20 9.81 -4.73
C THR A 191 -10.31 10.84 -4.61
N ASP A 192 -10.76 11.09 -3.39
CA ASP A 192 -11.76 12.11 -3.09
C ASP A 192 -11.49 12.72 -1.71
N SER A 193 -12.30 13.70 -1.29
CA SER A 193 -12.09 14.38 0.00
C SER A 193 -12.23 13.48 1.24
N THR A 194 -12.73 12.25 1.10
CA THR A 194 -12.73 11.22 2.18
C THR A 194 -11.40 10.45 2.28
N SER A 195 -10.57 10.50 1.24
CA SER A 195 -9.32 9.73 1.14
C SER A 195 -8.30 10.19 2.20
N GLY A 196 -7.76 9.23 2.96
CA GLY A 196 -6.81 9.47 4.05
C GLY A 196 -7.47 9.69 5.42
N ALA A 197 -8.79 9.94 5.47
CA ALA A 197 -9.51 10.14 6.72
C ALA A 197 -10.56 9.04 6.97
N GLU A 198 -11.43 8.76 6.00
CA GLU A 198 -12.51 7.77 6.12
C GLU A 198 -12.34 6.59 5.16
N THR A 199 -11.50 6.74 4.14
CA THR A 199 -11.09 5.72 3.16
C THR A 199 -9.56 5.76 2.98
N PRO A 200 -8.90 4.75 2.39
CA PRO A 200 -7.45 4.75 2.28
C PRO A 200 -6.93 5.90 1.41
N GLY A 201 -5.80 6.50 1.81
CA GLY A 201 -5.22 7.65 1.09
C GLY A 201 -4.78 7.34 -0.34
N ILE A 202 -4.56 6.06 -0.68
CA ILE A 202 -4.22 5.60 -2.03
C ILE A 202 -5.43 5.57 -2.98
N GLY A 203 -6.62 5.88 -2.49
CA GLY A 203 -7.85 5.93 -3.28
C GLY A 203 -8.58 4.60 -3.39
N ARG A 204 -9.59 4.60 -4.27
CA ARG A 204 -10.51 3.49 -4.53
C ARG A 204 -10.73 3.31 -6.03
N TRP A 205 -11.28 2.17 -6.42
CA TRP A 205 -11.48 1.82 -7.81
C TRP A 205 -12.96 1.63 -8.14
N VAL A 206 -13.38 2.05 -9.32
CA VAL A 206 -14.63 1.59 -9.93
C VAL A 206 -14.28 0.83 -11.20
N VAL A 207 -14.65 -0.46 -11.26
CA VAL A 207 -14.53 -1.26 -12.49
C VAL A 207 -15.71 -0.90 -13.39
N LEU A 208 -15.43 -0.56 -14.64
CA LEU A 208 -16.48 -0.16 -15.57
C LEU A 208 -17.04 -1.37 -16.31
N PRO A 209 -18.36 -1.40 -16.57
CA PRO A 209 -18.92 -2.37 -17.50
C PRO A 209 -18.42 -2.09 -18.93
N PRO A 210 -18.54 -3.06 -19.86
CA PRO A 210 -18.33 -2.79 -21.27
C PRO A 210 -19.20 -1.62 -21.77
N VAL A 211 -18.58 -0.66 -22.48
CA VAL A 211 -19.26 0.56 -22.97
C VAL A 211 -19.40 0.53 -24.48
N GLU A 212 -20.63 0.33 -24.97
CA GLU A 212 -20.94 0.28 -26.41
C GLU A 212 -21.21 1.66 -27.03
N GLY A 213 -21.63 2.65 -26.23
CA GLY A 213 -21.95 4.00 -26.68
C GLY A 213 -21.01 5.07 -26.12
N ASP A 214 -21.57 6.27 -25.96
CA ASP A 214 -20.88 7.47 -25.43
C ASP A 214 -21.38 7.82 -24.01
N THR A 215 -22.13 6.92 -23.37
CA THR A 215 -22.61 7.09 -22.00
C THR A 215 -22.44 5.77 -21.24
N VAL A 216 -22.01 5.86 -19.99
CA VAL A 216 -21.88 4.73 -19.08
C VAL A 216 -22.46 5.10 -17.72
N ARG A 217 -23.18 4.16 -17.10
CA ARG A 217 -23.63 4.30 -15.72
C ARG A 217 -22.52 3.91 -14.78
N VAL A 218 -22.14 4.83 -13.88
CA VAL A 218 -21.09 4.64 -12.88
C VAL A 218 -21.76 4.58 -11.52
N ASP A 219 -21.55 3.49 -10.80
CA ASP A 219 -22.07 3.30 -9.44
C ASP A 219 -20.91 3.38 -8.44
N PHE A 220 -20.74 4.55 -7.78
CA PHE A 220 -19.72 4.70 -6.75
C PHE A 220 -20.04 3.93 -5.47
N ASN A 221 -21.27 3.42 -5.28
CA ASN A 221 -21.55 2.46 -4.21
C ASN A 221 -20.76 1.16 -4.41
N GLN A 222 -20.39 0.83 -5.66
CA GLN A 222 -19.54 -0.31 -5.99
C GLN A 222 -18.05 0.05 -6.08
N ALA A 223 -17.64 1.22 -5.54
CA ALA A 223 -16.23 1.53 -5.42
C ALA A 223 -15.54 0.58 -4.44
N VAL A 224 -14.44 -0.03 -4.87
CA VAL A 224 -13.68 -1.04 -4.10
C VAL A 224 -12.33 -0.50 -3.63
N LEU A 225 -11.83 -1.09 -2.54
CA LEU A 225 -10.47 -0.91 -2.08
C LEU A 225 -9.49 -1.60 -3.05
N PRO A 226 -8.36 -0.95 -3.39
CA PRO A 226 -7.29 -1.58 -4.13
C PRO A 226 -6.82 -2.87 -3.44
N LEU A 227 -6.44 -3.89 -4.21
CA LEU A 227 -5.97 -5.17 -3.65
C LEU A 227 -4.76 -5.00 -2.71
N HIS A 228 -3.94 -3.97 -2.92
CA HIS A 228 -2.80 -3.62 -2.06
C HIS A 228 -3.20 -3.34 -0.61
N VAL A 229 -4.44 -2.90 -0.37
CA VAL A 229 -4.97 -2.70 0.99
C VAL A 229 -5.05 -4.02 1.76
N PHE A 230 -5.29 -5.13 1.06
CA PHE A 230 -5.35 -6.47 1.66
C PHE A 230 -4.00 -7.20 1.60
N SER A 231 -3.24 -7.01 0.53
CA SER A 231 -1.92 -7.64 0.37
C SER A 231 -0.95 -6.78 -0.42
N ARG A 232 0.20 -6.50 0.18
CA ARG A 232 1.30 -5.75 -0.46
C ARG A 232 1.92 -6.44 -1.67
N ALA A 233 1.59 -7.72 -1.91
CA ALA A 233 2.05 -8.44 -3.09
C ALA A 233 1.45 -7.87 -4.39
N PHE A 234 0.35 -7.13 -4.32
CA PHE A 234 -0.29 -6.56 -5.52
C PHE A 234 0.30 -5.20 -5.92
N PRO A 235 0.85 -5.07 -7.14
CA PRO A 235 1.40 -3.82 -7.66
C PRO A 235 0.28 -2.91 -8.19
N CYS A 236 -0.57 -2.44 -7.29
CA CYS A 236 -1.75 -1.64 -7.62
C CYS A 236 -1.36 -0.27 -8.19
N PRO A 237 -2.00 0.21 -9.28
CA PRO A 237 -1.83 1.58 -9.75
C PRO A 237 -2.38 2.61 -8.76
N LEU A 238 -1.68 3.73 -8.61
CA LEU A 238 -2.21 4.94 -8.00
C LEU A 238 -3.17 5.67 -8.96
N ALA A 239 -3.93 6.61 -8.41
CA ALA A 239 -4.79 7.47 -9.21
C ALA A 239 -3.96 8.28 -10.22
N PRO A 240 -4.34 8.33 -11.50
CA PRO A 240 -3.77 9.28 -12.46
C PRO A 240 -3.79 10.71 -11.92
N GLU A 241 -2.85 11.53 -12.39
CA GLU A 241 -2.92 12.98 -12.17
C GLU A 241 -4.26 13.51 -12.69
N GLY A 242 -5.00 14.24 -11.86
CA GLY A 242 -6.34 14.74 -12.18
C GLY A 242 -7.50 13.83 -11.75
N ASN A 243 -7.26 12.57 -11.38
CA ASN A 243 -8.30 11.69 -10.81
C ASN A 243 -8.55 11.93 -9.31
N HIS A 244 -8.64 13.21 -8.93
CA HIS A 244 -9.02 13.62 -7.58
C HIS A 244 -10.34 14.40 -7.64
N LEU A 245 -11.36 13.88 -6.95
CA LEU A 245 -12.62 14.59 -6.76
C LEU A 245 -12.50 15.51 -5.53
N PRO A 246 -12.66 16.84 -5.67
CA PRO A 246 -12.57 17.76 -4.54
C PRO A 246 -13.79 17.70 -3.61
N VAL A 247 -14.77 16.84 -3.92
CA VAL A 247 -15.99 16.60 -3.15
C VAL A 247 -15.91 15.24 -2.46
N PRO A 248 -16.54 15.06 -1.28
CA PRO A 248 -16.55 13.76 -0.61
C PRO A 248 -17.42 12.75 -1.37
N VAL A 249 -16.95 11.50 -1.45
CA VAL A 249 -17.69 10.36 -2.01
C VAL A 249 -17.92 9.28 -0.93
N PRO A 250 -18.84 9.51 0.04
CA PRO A 250 -19.23 8.55 1.07
C PRO A 250 -20.09 7.40 0.51
N ALA A 251 -19.61 6.72 -0.53
CA ALA A 251 -20.24 5.55 -1.15
C ALA A 251 -19.16 4.49 -1.41
N GLY A 252 -19.49 3.20 -1.24
CA GLY A 252 -18.57 2.08 -1.48
C GLY A 252 -17.71 1.66 -0.28
N GLU A 253 -16.66 0.87 -0.56
CA GLU A 253 -15.80 0.30 0.46
C GLU A 253 -14.98 1.38 1.20
N ARG A 254 -14.80 1.18 2.51
CA ARG A 254 -14.12 2.09 3.45
C ARG A 254 -12.81 1.53 3.96
N ALA A 255 -12.83 0.34 4.55
CA ALA A 255 -11.65 -0.26 5.15
C ALA A 255 -11.84 -1.77 5.37
N PRO A 256 -10.78 -2.57 5.36
CA PRO A 256 -10.83 -3.91 5.92
C PRO A 256 -11.02 -3.83 7.44
N VAL A 257 -11.84 -4.72 7.99
CA VAL A 257 -12.04 -4.89 9.42
C VAL A 257 -11.44 -6.23 9.82
N TYR A 258 -10.47 -6.17 10.73
CA TYR A 258 -9.78 -7.35 11.27
C TYR A 258 -10.20 -7.61 12.71
N ASP A 259 -10.05 -8.85 13.19
CA ASP A 259 -10.12 -9.13 14.62
C ASP A 259 -9.21 -8.17 15.42
N GLU A 260 -9.74 -7.67 16.53
CA GLU A 260 -9.32 -6.46 17.27
C GLU A 260 -7.81 -6.30 17.52
N SER A 261 -7.01 -7.36 17.52
CA SER A 261 -5.57 -7.26 17.80
C SER A 261 -4.68 -6.68 16.67
N GLU A 262 -5.14 -6.46 15.42
CA GLU A 262 -4.30 -5.92 14.31
C GLU A 262 -4.80 -4.62 13.73
N GLY A 263 -6.12 -4.40 13.68
CA GLY A 263 -6.65 -3.10 13.28
C GLY A 263 -6.10 -2.01 14.21
N ILE A 264 -6.04 -2.32 15.50
CA ILE A 264 -5.39 -1.47 16.51
C ILE A 264 -3.87 -1.44 16.30
N ARG A 265 -3.17 -2.57 16.09
CA ARG A 265 -1.70 -2.53 15.92
C ARG A 265 -1.23 -1.86 14.63
N GLN A 266 -1.95 -2.00 13.52
CA GLN A 266 -1.62 -1.37 12.25
C GLN A 266 -2.02 0.11 12.25
N ALA A 267 -3.17 0.47 12.83
CA ALA A 267 -3.54 1.87 13.02
C ALA A 267 -2.63 2.55 14.05
N MET A 268 -2.28 1.88 15.15
CA MET A 268 -1.29 2.36 16.11
C MET A 268 0.10 2.42 15.49
N SER A 269 0.52 1.41 14.71
CA SER A 269 1.80 1.41 13.98
C SER A 269 1.86 2.59 13.02
N THR A 270 0.81 2.84 12.23
CA THR A 270 0.74 4.02 11.37
C THR A 270 0.73 5.31 12.18
N ASP A 271 -0.04 5.39 13.28
CA ASP A 271 -0.11 6.57 14.12
C ASP A 271 1.22 6.89 14.81
N ILE A 272 1.95 5.91 15.35
CA ILE A 272 3.27 6.13 15.97
C ILE A 272 4.35 6.46 14.94
N LYS A 273 4.27 5.90 13.72
CA LYS A 273 5.11 6.32 12.59
C LYS A 273 4.90 7.78 12.27
N ASP A 274 3.64 8.18 12.12
CA ASP A 274 3.28 9.56 11.83
C ASP A 274 3.61 10.48 13.01
N ALA A 275 3.50 10.01 14.25
CA ALA A 275 3.88 10.77 15.44
C ALA A 275 5.39 11.07 15.46
N ALA A 276 6.25 10.10 15.11
CA ALA A 276 7.68 10.32 14.98
C ALA A 276 8.00 11.36 13.89
N ILE A 277 7.30 11.32 12.75
CA ILE A 277 7.43 12.31 11.69
C ILE A 277 6.97 13.69 12.17
N ARG A 278 5.80 13.77 12.81
CA ARG A 278 5.24 15.01 13.37
C ARG A 278 6.22 15.63 14.37
N TYR A 279 6.85 14.85 15.24
CA TYR A 279 7.85 15.34 16.18
C TYR A 279 9.02 16.05 15.48
N LEU A 280 9.57 15.46 14.42
CA LEU A 280 10.68 16.06 13.68
C LEU A 280 10.25 17.26 12.82
N ARG A 281 9.04 17.25 12.24
CA ARG A 281 8.50 18.43 11.53
C ARG A 281 8.27 19.61 12.47
N ARG A 282 7.90 19.36 13.73
CA ARG A 282 7.79 20.41 14.75
C ARG A 282 9.16 21.00 15.08
N LEU A 283 10.21 20.18 15.11
CA LEU A 283 11.59 20.66 15.24
C LEU A 283 12.02 21.54 14.06
N GLU A 284 11.72 21.14 12.81
CA GLU A 284 11.98 21.98 11.63
C GLU A 284 11.29 23.35 11.71
N ALA A 285 10.10 23.40 12.32
CA ALA A 285 9.33 24.62 12.51
C ALA A 285 9.71 25.43 13.77
N GLY A 286 10.65 24.96 14.58
CA GLY A 286 11.00 25.58 15.87
C GLY A 286 9.88 25.52 16.92
N ASP A 287 8.91 24.61 16.76
CA ASP A 287 7.75 24.44 17.63
C ASP A 287 8.06 23.47 18.79
N TYR A 288 8.90 23.92 19.72
CA TYR A 288 9.31 23.11 20.88
C TYR A 288 8.15 22.77 21.83
N ALA A 289 7.13 23.63 21.91
CA ALA A 289 5.93 23.36 22.70
C ALA A 289 5.11 22.22 22.08
N GLY A 290 4.95 22.24 20.76
CA GLY A 290 4.34 21.15 20.01
C GLY A 290 5.14 19.85 20.07
N MET A 291 6.48 19.91 20.08
CA MET A 291 7.32 18.74 20.35
C MET A 291 7.06 18.16 21.74
N ARG A 292 7.04 18.99 22.79
CA ARG A 292 6.81 18.54 24.16
C ARG A 292 5.45 17.88 24.35
N ALA A 293 4.42 18.37 23.66
CA ALA A 293 3.07 17.82 23.70
C ALA A 293 2.95 16.41 23.11
N LEU A 294 3.92 15.97 22.30
CA LEU A 294 3.99 14.62 21.74
C LEU A 294 4.73 13.62 22.66
N CYS A 295 5.26 14.07 23.80
CA CYS A 295 6.06 13.27 24.70
C CYS A 295 5.35 13.05 26.04
N THR A 296 5.60 11.91 26.69
CA THR A 296 5.21 11.69 28.08
C THR A 296 5.95 12.65 29.00
N ASP A 297 5.43 12.85 30.21
CA ASP A 297 6.12 13.66 31.23
C ASP A 297 7.41 13.02 31.75
N THR A 298 7.58 11.72 31.51
CA THR A 298 8.75 10.94 31.89
C THR A 298 9.70 10.67 30.74
N ALA A 299 9.46 11.28 29.57
CA ALA A 299 10.18 10.95 28.36
C ALA A 299 11.68 11.22 28.49
N THR A 300 12.47 10.30 27.94
CA THR A 300 13.93 10.34 28.00
C THR A 300 14.55 10.42 26.62
N VAL A 301 15.67 11.13 26.51
CA VAL A 301 16.45 11.25 25.27
C VAL A 301 17.87 10.80 25.55
N TRP A 302 18.42 9.98 24.65
CA TRP A 302 19.81 9.57 24.67
C TRP A 302 20.45 9.85 23.31
N HIS A 303 21.67 10.39 23.35
CA HIS A 303 22.48 10.70 22.17
C HIS A 303 23.75 9.86 22.18
N ASN A 304 24.24 9.46 21.01
CA ASN A 304 25.52 8.74 20.87
C ASN A 304 26.77 9.64 21.09
N ASP A 305 26.70 10.59 22.01
CA ASP A 305 27.74 11.60 22.30
C ASP A 305 28.52 11.32 23.60
N GLY A 306 28.16 10.26 24.33
CA GLY A 306 28.81 9.84 25.56
C GLY A 306 28.36 10.60 26.82
N LYS A 307 27.40 11.53 26.73
CA LYS A 307 26.91 12.30 27.89
C LYS A 307 25.82 11.58 28.69
N GLY A 308 25.33 10.45 28.19
CA GLY A 308 24.31 9.65 28.85
C GLY A 308 22.90 10.12 28.52
N GLN A 309 21.94 9.74 29.38
CA GLN A 309 20.52 10.00 29.17
C GLN A 309 20.12 11.33 29.82
N GLN A 310 19.25 12.09 29.15
CA GLN A 310 18.64 13.31 29.64
C GLN A 310 17.12 13.24 29.56
N THR A 311 16.43 14.15 30.24
CA THR A 311 14.97 14.30 30.13
C THR A 311 14.59 15.00 28.82
N ILE A 312 13.34 14.83 28.39
CA ILE A 312 12.82 15.54 27.22
C ILE A 312 12.90 17.07 27.39
N ASP A 313 12.64 17.59 28.58
CA ASP A 313 12.66 19.04 28.83
C ASP A 313 14.09 19.62 28.76
N GLU A 314 15.08 18.90 29.27
CA GLU A 314 16.50 19.25 29.11
C GLU A 314 16.92 19.21 27.63
N ASN A 315 16.49 18.19 26.89
CA ASN A 315 16.77 18.07 25.46
C ASN A 315 16.17 19.23 24.65
N LEU A 316 14.91 19.60 24.92
CA LEU A 316 14.23 20.69 24.22
C LEU A 316 14.84 22.05 24.56
N ALA A 317 15.28 22.27 25.80
CA ALA A 317 16.03 23.47 26.17
C ALA A 317 17.36 23.55 25.41
N MET A 318 18.11 22.43 25.32
CA MET A 318 19.35 22.35 24.55
C MET A 318 19.13 22.65 23.06
N LEU A 319 18.06 22.12 22.45
CA LEU A 319 17.74 22.37 21.04
C LEU A 319 17.31 23.82 20.78
N LYS A 320 16.57 24.41 21.71
CA LYS A 320 16.07 25.79 21.62
C LYS A 320 17.16 26.84 21.81
N ASP A 321 18.07 26.61 22.74
CA ASP A 321 19.12 27.56 23.09
C ASP A 321 20.47 27.21 22.44
N GLY A 322 20.50 26.16 21.61
CA GLY A 322 21.69 25.64 20.94
C GLY A 322 21.81 26.06 19.47
N PRO A 323 22.89 25.62 18.79
CA PRO A 323 23.18 25.99 17.39
C PRO A 323 22.09 25.59 16.40
N ALA A 324 21.28 24.58 16.74
CA ALA A 324 20.16 24.12 15.92
C ALA A 324 19.07 25.20 15.73
N ALA A 325 18.93 26.15 16.66
CA ALA A 325 17.95 27.23 16.57
C ALA A 325 18.32 28.33 15.56
N GLU A 326 19.59 28.38 15.14
CA GLU A 326 20.12 29.41 14.23
C GLU A 326 20.20 28.93 12.77
N VAL A 327 19.77 27.70 12.50
CA VAL A 327 19.88 27.03 11.21
C VAL A 327 18.53 26.50 10.75
N SER A 328 18.36 26.39 9.43
CA SER A 328 17.27 25.66 8.82
C SER A 328 17.59 24.16 8.78
N LEU A 329 16.64 23.36 9.23
CA LEU A 329 16.73 21.91 9.31
C LEU A 329 15.76 21.27 8.31
N ARG A 330 16.21 20.25 7.59
CA ARG A 330 15.35 19.41 6.75
C ARG A 330 15.67 17.93 6.91
N TYR A 331 14.70 17.17 7.41
CA TYR A 331 14.73 15.73 7.55
C TYR A 331 14.20 15.06 6.28
N ASP A 332 15.08 14.33 5.60
CA ASP A 332 14.77 13.47 4.48
C ASP A 332 14.76 12.01 4.94
N ILE A 333 13.56 11.49 5.16
CA ILE A 333 13.34 10.15 5.70
C ILE A 333 13.65 9.12 4.62
N ILE A 334 14.59 8.22 4.90
CA ILE A 334 15.01 7.16 3.98
C ILE A 334 14.07 5.96 4.12
N ARG A 335 13.85 5.51 5.35
CA ARG A 335 12.97 4.37 5.67
C ARG A 335 12.62 4.34 7.15
N GLN A 336 11.58 3.58 7.47
CA GLN A 336 11.07 3.44 8.83
C GLN A 336 10.60 2.01 9.09
N PHE A 337 10.98 1.47 10.22
CA PHE A 337 10.55 0.17 10.74
C PHE A 337 9.73 0.40 12.01
N THR A 338 8.80 -0.51 12.28
CA THR A 338 8.00 -0.47 13.50
C THR A 338 7.72 -1.86 14.02
N GLU A 339 7.67 -1.93 15.33
CA GLU A 339 7.13 -3.04 16.12
C GLU A 339 6.21 -2.42 17.17
N ALA A 340 5.09 -3.06 17.53
CA ALA A 340 4.15 -2.66 18.59
C ALA A 340 4.09 -1.15 18.98
N ASP A 341 5.00 -0.70 19.84
CA ASP A 341 5.15 0.64 20.42
C ASP A 341 6.50 1.31 20.11
N GLU A 342 7.23 0.82 19.11
CA GLU A 342 8.58 1.24 18.77
C GLU A 342 8.69 1.62 17.29
N VAL A 343 9.42 2.70 17.01
CA VAL A 343 9.74 3.17 15.67
C VAL A 343 11.25 3.30 15.54
N LEU A 344 11.83 2.67 14.52
CA LEU A 344 13.20 2.95 14.09
C LEU A 344 13.15 3.69 12.75
N GLN A 345 13.69 4.92 12.72
CA GLN A 345 13.70 5.77 11.55
C GLN A 345 15.13 6.08 11.10
N GLN A 346 15.42 5.87 9.83
CA GLN A 346 16.66 6.34 9.21
C GLN A 346 16.39 7.54 8.32
N HIS A 347 17.23 8.56 8.42
CA HIS A 347 17.07 9.80 7.66
C HIS A 347 18.40 10.52 7.44
N VAL A 348 18.39 11.46 6.51
CA VAL A 348 19.44 12.49 6.37
C VAL A 348 18.87 13.81 6.87
N LEU A 349 19.51 14.43 7.86
CA LEU A 349 19.19 15.78 8.29
C LEU A 349 20.10 16.76 7.55
N ARG A 350 19.53 17.57 6.67
CA ARG A 350 20.25 18.63 5.95
C ARG A 350 20.19 19.92 6.77
N ILE A 351 21.35 20.55 6.93
CA ILE A 351 21.51 21.75 7.75
C ILE A 351 21.96 22.90 6.84
N THR A 352 21.23 24.01 6.88
CA THR A 352 21.50 25.20 6.06
C THR A 352 21.45 26.45 6.94
N ASN A 353 22.37 27.39 6.76
CA ASN A 353 22.31 28.71 7.40
C ASN A 353 22.08 29.80 6.34
N ALA A 354 22.18 31.07 6.72
CA ALA A 354 22.00 32.19 5.78
C ALA A 354 23.04 32.22 4.64
N ASP A 355 24.23 31.62 4.85
CA ASP A 355 25.34 31.61 3.89
C ASP A 355 25.35 30.37 2.98
N GLY A 356 24.47 29.39 3.23
CA GLY A 356 24.32 28.18 2.42
C GLY A 356 24.34 26.88 3.23
N PRO A 357 24.53 25.72 2.57
CA PRO A 357 24.59 24.42 3.23
C PRO A 357 25.75 24.35 4.23
N VAL A 358 25.46 23.94 5.46
CA VAL A 358 26.46 23.75 6.53
C VAL A 358 26.99 22.31 6.52
N GLY A 359 26.11 21.36 6.22
CA GLY A 359 26.43 19.93 6.19
C GLY A 359 25.17 19.09 6.34
N GLU A 360 25.37 17.79 6.54
CA GLU A 360 24.30 16.83 6.78
C GLU A 360 24.62 15.91 7.96
N VAL A 361 23.58 15.40 8.61
CA VAL A 361 23.70 14.34 9.61
C VAL A 361 23.05 13.08 9.04
N GLN A 362 23.83 12.02 8.92
CA GLN A 362 23.32 10.68 8.65
C GLN A 362 22.89 10.10 10.00
N ALA A 363 21.59 9.90 10.19
CA ALA A 363 21.04 9.55 11.49
C ALA A 363 20.11 8.34 11.46
N ALA A 364 20.17 7.56 12.54
CA ALA A 364 19.16 6.59 12.91
C ALA A 364 18.58 6.98 14.26
N MET A 365 17.27 7.19 14.33
CA MET A 365 16.54 7.50 15.55
C MET A 365 15.61 6.36 15.91
N TYR A 366 15.64 5.97 17.17
CA TYR A 366 14.71 5.03 17.76
C TYR A 366 13.76 5.79 18.70
N PHE A 367 12.47 5.51 18.57
CA PHE A 367 11.42 6.05 19.42
C PHE A 367 10.67 4.90 20.08
N ARG A 368 10.43 4.98 21.39
CA ARG A 368 9.44 4.15 22.09
C ARG A 368 8.27 5.00 22.52
N PHE A 369 7.08 4.46 22.37
CA PHE A 369 5.82 5.11 22.71
C PHE A 369 5.18 4.45 23.92
N LYS A 370 4.47 5.24 24.71
CA LYS A 370 3.62 4.79 25.80
C LYS A 370 2.31 5.56 25.71
N ASP A 371 1.21 4.83 25.58
CA ASP A 371 -0.14 5.40 25.45
C ASP A 371 -0.25 6.44 24.31
N GLY A 372 0.45 6.19 23.19
CA GLY A 372 0.48 7.05 22.00
C GLY A 372 1.43 8.25 22.07
N LEU A 373 2.11 8.48 23.20
CA LEU A 373 3.09 9.54 23.39
C LEU A 373 4.52 8.99 23.38
N ILE A 374 5.49 9.77 22.91
CA ILE A 374 6.91 9.39 22.92
C ILE A 374 7.41 9.35 24.37
N ASP A 375 7.91 8.19 24.81
CA ASP A 375 8.48 7.98 26.15
C ASP A 375 10.01 7.80 26.11
N ARG A 376 10.56 7.44 24.94
CA ARG A 376 12.00 7.31 24.76
C ARG A 376 12.43 7.73 23.35
N ILE A 377 13.54 8.43 23.27
CA ILE A 377 14.24 8.77 22.04
C ILE A 377 15.70 8.34 22.18
N GLU A 378 16.23 7.62 21.21
CA GLU A 378 17.66 7.35 21.07
C GLU A 378 18.11 7.82 19.69
N GLU A 379 19.18 8.61 19.63
CA GLU A 379 19.73 9.13 18.39
C GLU A 379 21.16 8.65 18.17
N TYR A 380 21.38 8.01 17.02
CA TYR A 380 22.68 7.69 16.47
C TYR A 380 22.95 8.63 15.31
N ALA A 381 23.79 9.64 15.53
CA ALA A 381 24.09 10.66 14.55
C ALA A 381 25.57 10.59 14.10
N ASN A 382 25.79 10.83 12.81
CA ASN A 382 27.11 11.09 12.24
C ASN A 382 27.06 12.33 11.33
N PHE A 383 27.73 13.40 11.75
CA PHE A 383 27.78 14.66 10.98
C PHE A 383 28.82 14.60 9.85
N ILE A 384 28.43 15.10 8.68
CA ILE A 384 29.23 15.22 7.48
C ILE A 384 29.20 16.69 7.06
N PRO A 385 30.34 17.42 7.10
CA PRO A 385 30.38 18.82 6.70
C PRO A 385 30.13 18.98 5.20
N ALA A 386 29.53 20.11 4.80
CA ALA A 386 29.40 20.46 3.39
C ALA A 386 30.80 20.61 2.76
N VAL A 387 30.95 20.16 1.50
CA VAL A 387 32.18 20.40 0.73
C VAL A 387 32.18 21.87 0.33
N GLY A 388 33.13 22.64 0.87
CA GLY A 388 33.31 24.07 0.59
C GLY A 388 33.84 24.38 -0.80
#